data_AF-A0A059B0Z1-F1
#
_entry.id   AF-A0A059B0Z1-F1
#
_cell.length_a   1.000
_cell.length_b   1.000
_cell.length_c   1.000
_cell.angle_alpha   90.00
_cell.angle_beta   90.00
_cell.angle_gamma   90.00
#
_symmetry.space_group_name_H-M   'P 1'
#
loop_
_entity.id
_entity.type
_entity.pdbx_description
1 polymer ?
#
loop_
_entity_poly.entity_id
_entity_poly.type
_entity_poly.pdbx_seq_one_letter_code
_entity_poly.pdbx_strand_id
1 'polypeptide(L)'
;VFEEVLEIVSYMTFYSPTISTDMWTLWPLMMEALADWAIDFFPNILVPLDNYISRGTGHFLTCKEPDYQQSLWNMISSIMADKNLEDGDIEPAPKLIEVVLQNCKGQVDQWVEPYLRITVERLRRTDKSYLKCLLMQVIANALYYNVGLTLSILQKLGIATEIFSLWFQMMQQVKKSGLLANFKREHDKKVCCLGLTSLLALPADQLPEDALGRVFKATLDLLVKYKDQIAEAEKEDEAEDDDEMDGFQTDDEDDEVDAEEMGVDAEDGDEADSIRFQKLAAQAKAFRPHDDDDDDSDDDYSDDEELQSPIDEVDPFIFFVDMVKAMQVSNPMRFQNLMQTLDFHYQALANGVAQHAEQRRAAIEKEKAEKASATPAS
;
A
#
# COMPACT_ATOMS: atom_id res chain seq x y z
N VAL A 1 0.77 23.00 16.84
CA VAL A 1 -0.38 23.69 16.20
C VAL A 1 -0.67 23.20 14.79
N PHE A 2 0.20 23.37 13.79
CA PHE A 2 -0.16 22.93 12.43
C PHE A 2 -0.32 21.40 12.33
N GLU A 3 0.63 20.64 12.87
CA GLU A 3 0.56 19.18 13.00
C GLU A 3 -0.70 18.72 13.75
N GLU A 4 -0.96 19.26 14.94
CA GLU A 4 -2.17 18.98 15.74
C GLU A 4 -3.47 19.26 14.96
N VAL A 5 -3.51 20.32 14.14
CA VAL A 5 -4.67 20.62 13.28
C VAL A 5 -4.82 19.55 12.21
N LEU A 6 -3.73 19.11 11.57
CA LEU A 6 -3.78 18.03 10.58
C LEU A 6 -4.24 16.71 11.20
N GLU A 7 -3.80 16.39 12.42
CA GLU A 7 -4.28 15.22 13.18
C GLU A 7 -5.79 15.28 13.43
N ILE A 8 -6.31 16.44 13.84
CA ILE A 8 -7.76 16.64 14.02
C ILE A 8 -8.50 16.46 12.68
N VAL A 9 -7.96 16.98 11.58
CA VAL A 9 -8.56 16.79 10.25
C VAL A 9 -8.55 15.32 9.85
N SER A 10 -7.45 14.60 10.09
CA SER A 10 -7.36 13.15 9.87
C SER A 10 -8.43 12.41 10.67
N TYR A 11 -8.60 12.71 11.95
CA TYR A 11 -9.63 12.11 12.80
C TYR A 11 -11.04 12.36 12.26
N MET A 12 -11.37 13.62 11.95
CA MET A 12 -12.70 13.98 11.44
C MET A 12 -12.99 13.36 10.08
N THR A 13 -11.97 13.27 9.23
CA THR A 13 -12.09 12.66 7.91
C THR A 13 -12.08 11.14 7.94
N PHE A 14 -11.62 10.49 9.01
CA PHE A 14 -11.57 9.03 9.16
C PHE A 14 -12.80 8.45 9.88
N TYR A 15 -13.24 9.04 11.00
CA TYR A 15 -14.34 8.45 11.79
C TYR A 15 -15.73 8.93 11.40
N SER A 16 -15.86 10.09 10.76
CA SER A 16 -17.18 10.58 10.34
C SER A 16 -17.79 9.63 9.31
N PRO A 17 -19.07 9.23 9.38
CA PRO A 17 -19.70 8.36 8.38
C PRO A 17 -19.59 8.89 6.94
N THR A 18 -19.57 10.22 6.79
CA THR A 18 -19.37 10.92 5.52
C THR A 18 -18.55 12.18 5.74
N ILE A 19 -17.70 12.54 4.78
CA ILE A 19 -16.95 13.80 4.83
C ILE A 19 -17.88 14.96 4.44
N SER A 20 -18.03 15.94 5.34
CA SER A 20 -18.90 17.10 5.10
C SER A 20 -18.30 18.08 4.08
N THR A 21 -19.15 18.91 3.47
CA THR A 21 -18.69 19.96 2.54
C THR A 21 -17.77 20.97 3.22
N ASP A 22 -17.99 21.26 4.50
CA ASP A 22 -17.12 22.17 5.26
C ASP A 22 -15.71 21.59 5.41
N MET A 23 -15.57 20.28 5.65
CA MET A 23 -14.25 19.63 5.68
C MET A 23 -13.55 19.74 4.33
N TRP A 24 -14.26 19.55 3.22
CA TRP A 24 -13.71 19.73 1.87
C TRP A 24 -13.17 21.13 1.56
N THR A 25 -13.55 22.16 2.33
CA THR A 25 -12.96 23.51 2.22
C THR A 25 -11.52 23.58 2.73
N LEU A 26 -11.07 22.59 3.51
CA LEU A 26 -9.70 22.49 4.01
C LEU A 26 -8.73 21.96 2.94
N TRP A 27 -9.21 21.23 1.94
CA TRP A 27 -8.36 20.68 0.89
C TRP A 27 -7.54 21.75 0.16
N PRO A 28 -8.12 22.86 -0.36
CA PRO A 28 -7.34 23.91 -1.01
C PRO A 28 -6.30 24.53 -0.07
N LEU A 29 -6.63 24.67 1.22
CA LEU A 29 -5.72 25.24 2.22
C LEU A 29 -4.51 24.32 2.47
N MET A 30 -4.74 23.01 2.55
CA MET A 30 -3.65 22.03 2.66
C MET A 30 -2.76 22.03 1.41
N MET A 31 -3.36 22.10 0.22
CA MET A 31 -2.62 22.17 -1.05
C MET A 31 -1.77 23.46 -1.15
N GLU A 32 -2.32 24.59 -0.71
CA GLU A 32 -1.60 25.87 -0.67
C GLU A 32 -0.45 25.84 0.35
N ALA A 33 -0.70 25.34 1.56
CA ALA A 33 0.33 25.22 2.59
C ALA A 33 1.48 24.33 2.12
N LEU A 34 1.17 23.17 1.53
CA LEU A 34 2.15 22.22 1.01
C LEU A 34 2.98 22.82 -0.14
N ALA A 35 2.39 23.70 -0.96
CA ALA A 35 3.09 24.35 -2.06
C ALA A 35 3.97 25.54 -1.63
N ASP A 36 3.73 26.15 -0.48
CA ASP A 36 4.40 27.39 -0.05
C ASP A 36 5.47 27.16 1.03
N TRP A 37 5.13 26.49 2.13
CA TRP A 37 6.00 26.41 3.31
C TRP A 37 5.94 25.09 4.09
N ALA A 38 4.96 24.24 3.84
CA ALA A 38 4.66 23.07 4.68
C ALA A 38 5.12 21.73 4.08
N ILE A 39 6.21 21.74 3.29
CA ILE A 39 6.75 20.52 2.67
C ILE A 39 7.18 19.49 3.72
N ASP A 40 7.80 19.93 4.81
CA ASP A 40 8.23 19.07 5.91
C ASP A 40 7.05 18.37 6.62
N PHE A 41 5.83 18.91 6.46
CA PHE A 41 4.59 18.35 7.00
C PHE A 41 3.84 17.49 5.98
N PHE A 42 4.40 17.20 4.81
CA PHE A 42 3.73 16.40 3.80
C PHE A 42 3.32 15.01 4.31
N PRO A 43 4.11 14.29 5.14
CA PRO A 43 3.65 13.05 5.76
C PRO A 43 2.37 13.23 6.60
N ASN A 44 2.24 14.31 7.36
CA ASN A 44 1.02 14.61 8.13
C ASN A 44 -0.15 15.03 7.22
N ILE A 45 0.12 15.71 6.10
CA ILE A 45 -0.88 16.14 5.11
C ILE A 45 -1.37 14.96 4.26
N LEU A 46 -0.54 13.93 4.06
CA LEU A 46 -0.90 12.72 3.33
C LEU A 46 -2.14 12.04 3.92
N VAL A 47 -2.20 11.88 5.25
CA VAL A 47 -3.29 11.17 5.94
C VAL A 47 -4.68 11.77 5.65
N PRO A 48 -4.93 13.08 5.86
CA PRO A 48 -6.24 13.63 5.55
C PRO A 48 -6.52 13.62 4.05
N LEU A 49 -5.51 13.82 3.18
CA LEU A 49 -5.69 13.74 1.73
C LEU A 49 -6.07 12.34 1.26
N ASP A 50 -5.50 11.29 1.85
CA ASP A 50 -5.96 9.91 1.64
C ASP A 50 -7.44 9.81 1.97
N ASN A 51 -7.83 10.15 3.20
CA ASN A 51 -9.21 10.01 3.67
C ASN A 51 -10.21 10.71 2.74
N TYR A 52 -9.88 11.90 2.23
CA TYR A 52 -10.69 12.60 1.23
C TYR A 52 -10.87 11.80 -0.06
N ILE A 53 -9.84 11.11 -0.55
CA ILE A 53 -9.87 10.31 -1.77
C ILE A 53 -10.55 8.96 -1.53
N SER A 54 -10.17 8.24 -0.47
CA SER A 54 -10.63 6.88 -0.18
C SER A 54 -12.08 6.84 0.32
N ARG A 55 -12.46 7.76 1.21
CA ARG A 55 -13.82 7.81 1.79
C ARG A 55 -14.74 8.78 1.05
N GLY A 56 -14.16 9.77 0.38
CA GLY A 56 -14.87 10.81 -0.37
C GLY A 56 -14.77 10.68 -1.89
N THR A 57 -14.44 9.49 -2.41
CA THR A 57 -14.12 9.24 -3.84
C THR A 57 -15.13 9.87 -4.80
N GLY A 58 -16.43 9.72 -4.54
CA GLY A 58 -17.47 10.28 -5.39
C GLY A 58 -17.40 11.81 -5.50
N HIS A 59 -17.12 12.50 -4.40
CA HIS A 59 -16.99 13.97 -4.40
C HIS A 59 -15.67 14.40 -5.06
N PHE A 60 -14.56 13.72 -4.76
CA PHE A 60 -13.27 13.93 -5.41
C PHE A 60 -13.35 13.83 -6.94
N LEU A 61 -14.11 12.84 -7.44
CA LEU A 61 -14.25 12.60 -8.88
C LEU A 61 -15.16 13.61 -9.59
N THR A 62 -16.22 14.07 -8.93
CA THR A 62 -17.29 14.84 -9.55
C THR A 62 -17.19 16.35 -9.36
N CYS A 63 -16.52 16.83 -8.29
CA CYS A 63 -16.38 18.25 -8.04
C CYS A 63 -15.43 18.92 -9.05
N LYS A 64 -15.83 20.11 -9.52
CA LYS A 64 -15.06 20.93 -10.49
C LYS A 64 -14.75 22.34 -9.99
N GLU A 65 -15.33 22.72 -8.86
CA GLU A 65 -15.13 24.02 -8.24
C GLU A 65 -15.02 23.83 -6.71
N PRO A 66 -13.80 23.57 -6.18
CA PRO A 66 -12.54 23.42 -6.91
C PRO A 66 -12.38 22.04 -7.58
N ASP A 67 -11.57 21.95 -8.64
CA ASP A 67 -11.21 20.66 -9.26
C ASP A 67 -10.11 19.97 -8.44
N TYR A 68 -10.52 19.06 -7.55
CA TYR A 68 -9.62 18.36 -6.64
C TYR A 68 -8.58 17.49 -7.36
N GLN A 69 -8.97 16.84 -8.46
CA GLN A 69 -8.05 16.02 -9.25
C GLN A 69 -6.95 16.89 -9.89
N GLN A 70 -7.33 18.02 -10.49
CA GLN A 70 -6.37 18.94 -11.07
C GLN A 70 -5.46 19.57 -10.00
N SER A 71 -6.02 19.93 -8.84
CA SER A 71 -5.26 20.45 -7.71
C SER A 71 -4.22 19.45 -7.22
N LEU A 72 -4.61 18.18 -7.07
CA LEU A 72 -3.70 17.11 -6.65
C LEU A 72 -2.56 16.92 -7.66
N TRP A 73 -2.89 16.86 -8.95
CA TRP A 73 -1.89 16.75 -10.01
C TRP A 73 -0.92 17.94 -10.01
N ASN A 74 -1.42 19.17 -9.88
CA ASN A 74 -0.56 20.36 -9.86
C ASN A 74 0.45 20.28 -8.71
N MET A 75 0.00 19.88 -7.51
CA MET A 75 0.88 19.70 -6.36
C MET A 75 1.90 18.57 -6.59
N ILE A 76 1.45 17.37 -6.97
CA ILE A 76 2.33 16.21 -7.18
C ILE A 76 3.37 16.49 -8.27
N SER A 77 2.94 17.07 -9.39
CA SER A 77 3.83 17.40 -10.51
C SER A 77 4.86 18.47 -10.14
N SER A 78 4.50 19.43 -9.29
CA SER A 78 5.44 20.43 -8.78
C SER A 78 6.50 19.80 -7.87
N ILE A 79 6.07 19.04 -6.86
CA ILE A 79 6.97 18.42 -5.87
C ILE A 79 7.90 17.39 -6.54
N MET A 80 7.36 16.48 -7.33
CA MET A 80 8.18 15.42 -7.94
C MET A 80 9.13 15.93 -9.03
N ALA A 81 8.79 17.04 -9.71
CA ALA A 81 9.66 17.64 -10.72
C ALA A 81 10.79 18.47 -10.10
N ASP A 82 10.61 18.98 -8.87
CA ASP A 82 11.61 19.84 -8.23
C ASP A 82 12.96 19.10 -8.08
N LYS A 83 14.04 19.84 -8.35
CA LYS A 83 15.42 19.36 -8.28
C LYS A 83 16.10 19.67 -6.96
N ASN A 84 15.52 20.55 -6.17
CA ASN A 84 16.06 21.00 -4.91
C ASN A 84 15.43 20.29 -3.73
N LEU A 85 14.24 19.69 -3.90
CA LEU A 85 13.60 18.87 -2.87
C LEU A 85 14.31 17.54 -2.69
N GLU A 86 14.54 17.21 -1.42
CA GLU A 86 15.19 15.99 -1.00
C GLU A 86 14.27 14.78 -1.25
N ASP A 87 14.86 13.59 -1.31
CA ASP A 87 14.08 12.38 -1.57
C ASP A 87 13.06 12.12 -0.44
N GLY A 88 13.40 12.42 0.82
CA GLY A 88 12.52 12.21 1.99
C GLY A 88 11.23 13.02 1.92
N ASP A 89 11.34 14.31 1.57
CA ASP A 89 10.19 15.22 1.41
C ASP A 89 9.19 14.78 0.34
N ILE A 90 9.61 13.90 -0.58
CA ILE A 90 8.83 13.51 -1.75
C ILE A 90 8.15 12.16 -1.55
N GLU A 91 8.57 11.36 -0.58
CA GLU A 91 8.02 10.02 -0.30
C GLU A 91 6.49 9.97 -0.16
N PRO A 92 5.79 10.99 0.38
CA PRO A 92 4.33 10.99 0.42
C PRO A 92 3.65 11.12 -0.96
N ALA A 93 4.32 11.71 -1.96
CA ALA A 93 3.75 11.92 -3.29
C ALA A 93 3.38 10.61 -4.03
N PRO A 94 4.27 9.60 -4.18
CA PRO A 94 3.90 8.33 -4.80
C PRO A 94 2.81 7.59 -4.02
N LYS A 95 2.76 7.70 -2.69
CA LYS A 95 1.68 7.12 -1.87
C LYS A 95 0.32 7.73 -2.23
N LEU A 96 0.22 9.05 -2.40
CA LEU A 96 -1.03 9.68 -2.88
C LEU A 96 -1.46 9.22 -4.28
N ILE A 97 -0.50 9.02 -5.20
CA ILE A 97 -0.82 8.50 -6.53
C ILE A 97 -1.43 7.09 -6.41
N GLU A 98 -0.86 6.27 -5.55
CA GLU A 98 -1.37 4.94 -5.24
C GLU A 98 -2.81 4.98 -4.71
N VAL A 99 -3.11 5.84 -3.74
CA VAL A 99 -4.46 6.02 -3.19
C VAL A 99 -5.46 6.36 -4.31
N VAL A 100 -5.10 7.25 -5.23
CA VAL A 100 -5.93 7.59 -6.39
C VAL A 100 -6.17 6.38 -7.28
N LEU A 101 -5.10 5.65 -7.66
CA LEU A 101 -5.22 4.51 -8.56
C LEU A 101 -6.02 3.35 -7.94
N GLN A 102 -5.92 3.12 -6.64
CA GLN A 102 -6.65 2.06 -5.97
C GLN A 102 -8.12 2.39 -5.77
N ASN A 103 -8.42 3.60 -5.29
CA ASN A 103 -9.79 4.02 -4.95
C ASN A 103 -10.60 4.48 -6.18
N CYS A 104 -9.95 5.05 -7.19
CA CYS A 104 -10.62 5.58 -8.38
C CYS A 104 -10.56 4.63 -9.58
N LYS A 105 -10.45 3.31 -9.35
CA LYS A 105 -10.23 2.31 -10.41
C LYS A 105 -11.24 2.44 -11.56
N GLY A 106 -10.74 2.61 -12.78
CA GLY A 106 -11.52 2.77 -14.02
C GLY A 106 -12.15 4.16 -14.23
N GLN A 107 -11.88 5.14 -13.37
CA GLN A 107 -12.52 6.47 -13.40
C GLN A 107 -11.54 7.63 -13.62
N VAL A 108 -10.23 7.35 -13.69
CA VAL A 108 -9.15 8.35 -13.78
C VAL A 108 -8.14 8.04 -14.90
N ASP A 109 -8.58 7.39 -15.99
CA ASP A 109 -7.74 6.99 -17.13
C ASP A 109 -6.89 8.16 -17.67
N GLN A 110 -7.44 9.39 -17.67
CA GLN A 110 -6.76 10.60 -18.10
C GLN A 110 -5.50 10.95 -17.29
N TRP A 111 -5.42 10.49 -16.03
CA TRP A 111 -4.32 10.77 -15.12
C TRP A 111 -3.22 9.70 -15.11
N VAL A 112 -3.50 8.52 -15.68
CA VAL A 112 -2.53 7.40 -15.71
C VAL A 112 -1.25 7.78 -16.46
N GLU A 113 -1.34 8.38 -17.65
CA GLU A 113 -0.15 8.80 -18.40
C GLU A 113 0.64 9.92 -17.69
N PRO A 114 0.02 11.00 -17.18
CA PRO A 114 0.70 11.99 -16.33
C PRO A 114 1.45 11.40 -15.14
N TYR A 115 0.79 10.56 -14.34
CA TYR A 115 1.41 9.94 -13.17
C TYR A 115 2.59 9.05 -13.56
N LEU A 116 2.44 8.18 -14.56
CA LEU A 116 3.55 7.32 -15.02
C LEU A 116 4.74 8.15 -15.51
N ARG A 117 4.52 9.27 -16.21
CA ARG A 117 5.60 10.12 -16.70
C ARG A 117 6.42 10.72 -15.56
N ILE A 118 5.76 11.34 -14.59
CA ILE A 118 6.45 12.00 -13.48
C ILE A 118 7.13 10.98 -12.56
N THR A 119 6.49 9.82 -12.32
CA THR A 119 7.07 8.71 -11.58
C THR A 119 8.37 8.21 -12.21
N VAL A 120 8.38 7.98 -13.52
CA VAL A 120 9.58 7.50 -14.23
C VAL A 120 10.68 8.57 -14.26
N GLU A 121 10.31 9.84 -14.39
CA GLU A 121 11.27 10.95 -14.31
C GLU A 121 11.95 11.00 -12.93
N ARG A 122 11.19 10.88 -11.84
CA ARG A 122 11.77 10.85 -10.49
C ARG A 122 12.57 9.57 -10.26
N LEU A 123 12.10 8.41 -10.74
CA LEU A 123 12.75 7.11 -10.57
C LEU A 123 14.16 7.08 -11.15
N ARG A 124 14.39 7.79 -12.27
CA ARG A 124 15.72 7.91 -12.90
C ARG A 124 16.68 8.83 -12.15
N ARG A 125 16.19 9.62 -11.20
CA ARG A 125 16.95 10.66 -10.49
C ARG A 125 17.31 10.26 -9.07
N THR A 126 16.41 9.58 -8.36
CA THR A 126 16.64 9.15 -6.98
C THR A 126 17.68 8.04 -6.93
N ASP A 127 18.51 8.05 -5.88
CA ASP A 127 19.38 6.94 -5.52
C ASP A 127 18.89 6.19 -4.28
N LYS A 128 17.97 6.76 -3.49
CA LYS A 128 17.39 6.14 -2.30
C LYS A 128 16.56 4.90 -2.67
N SER A 129 16.89 3.77 -2.02
CA SER A 129 16.23 2.47 -2.24
C SER A 129 14.73 2.54 -1.94
N TYR A 130 14.37 3.21 -0.84
CA TYR A 130 12.98 3.31 -0.39
C TYR A 130 12.10 4.10 -1.37
N LEU A 131 12.53 5.29 -1.80
CA LEU A 131 11.79 6.06 -2.81
C LEU A 131 11.69 5.32 -4.16
N LYS A 132 12.73 4.55 -4.56
CA LYS A 132 12.64 3.67 -5.75
C LYS A 132 11.53 2.62 -5.59
N CYS A 133 11.38 2.03 -4.41
CA CYS A 133 10.31 1.07 -4.12
C CYS A 133 8.93 1.73 -4.25
N LEU A 134 8.72 2.89 -3.64
CA LEU A 134 7.45 3.64 -3.74
C LEU A 134 7.10 4.02 -5.19
N LEU A 135 8.09 4.50 -5.96
CA LEU A 135 7.88 4.84 -7.37
C LEU A 135 7.58 3.61 -8.22
N MET A 136 8.19 2.46 -7.93
CA MET A 136 7.85 1.21 -8.60
C MET A 136 6.45 0.71 -8.22
N GLN A 137 5.99 0.94 -6.99
CA GLN A 137 4.63 0.64 -6.55
C GLN A 137 3.58 1.45 -7.31
N VAL A 138 3.85 2.71 -7.68
CA VAL A 138 2.96 3.48 -8.57
C VAL A 138 2.79 2.76 -9.92
N ILE A 139 3.86 2.20 -10.48
CA ILE A 139 3.81 1.46 -11.74
C ILE A 139 3.03 0.15 -11.58
N ALA A 140 3.25 -0.57 -10.47
CA ALA A 140 2.50 -1.78 -10.13
C ALA A 140 0.99 -1.51 -9.95
N ASN A 141 0.64 -0.44 -9.23
CA ASN A 141 -0.74 0.03 -9.07
C ASN A 141 -1.36 0.43 -10.41
N ALA A 142 -0.61 1.10 -11.30
CA ALA A 142 -1.09 1.42 -12.64
C ALA A 142 -1.36 0.17 -13.49
N LEU A 143 -0.54 -0.88 -13.37
CA LEU A 143 -0.77 -2.17 -14.03
C LEU A 143 -2.01 -2.88 -13.47
N TYR A 144 -2.20 -2.85 -12.14
CA TYR A 144 -3.38 -3.40 -11.50
C TYR A 144 -4.66 -2.62 -11.83
N TYR A 145 -4.55 -1.30 -11.96
CA TYR A 145 -5.62 -0.38 -12.37
C TYR A 145 -6.14 -0.74 -13.76
N ASN A 146 -5.25 -0.74 -14.76
CA ASN A 146 -5.57 -1.09 -16.13
C ASN A 146 -4.30 -1.49 -16.89
N VAL A 147 -4.04 -2.80 -16.95
CA VAL A 147 -2.83 -3.38 -17.54
C VAL A 147 -2.65 -3.01 -19.02
N GLY A 148 -3.73 -2.97 -19.79
CA GLY A 148 -3.68 -2.66 -21.23
C GLY A 148 -3.32 -1.20 -21.48
N LEU A 149 -3.97 -0.27 -20.77
CA LEU A 149 -3.68 1.16 -20.84
C LEU A 149 -2.23 1.45 -20.41
N THR A 150 -1.84 0.93 -19.24
CA THR A 150 -0.52 1.16 -18.66
C THR A 150 0.59 0.62 -19.57
N LEU A 151 0.46 -0.62 -20.06
CA LEU A 151 1.47 -1.17 -20.96
C LEU A 151 1.55 -0.38 -22.28
N SER A 152 0.42 0.05 -22.83
CA SER A 152 0.39 0.89 -24.03
C SER A 152 1.14 2.21 -23.84
N ILE A 153 0.95 2.85 -22.68
CA ILE A 153 1.68 4.07 -22.30
C ILE A 153 3.18 3.79 -22.20
N LEU A 154 3.59 2.76 -21.44
CA LEU A 154 5.02 2.42 -21.27
C LEU A 154 5.70 2.09 -22.62
N GLN A 155 4.99 1.43 -23.54
CA GLN A 155 5.48 1.14 -24.89
C GLN A 155 5.57 2.41 -25.75
N LYS A 156 4.55 3.27 -25.74
CA LYS A 156 4.53 4.57 -26.44
C LYS A 156 5.69 5.47 -25.99
N LEU A 157 6.04 5.41 -24.71
CA LEU A 157 7.18 6.14 -24.13
C LEU A 157 8.53 5.50 -24.42
N GLY A 158 8.57 4.25 -24.91
CA GLY A 158 9.81 3.51 -25.16
C GLY A 158 10.55 3.06 -23.91
N ILE A 159 9.88 2.98 -22.75
CA ILE A 159 10.49 2.73 -21.44
C ILE A 159 10.12 1.38 -20.82
N ALA A 160 9.21 0.61 -21.44
CA ALA A 160 8.73 -0.64 -20.87
C ALA A 160 9.87 -1.60 -20.48
N THR A 161 10.83 -1.84 -21.39
CA THR A 161 11.98 -2.73 -21.12
C THR A 161 12.87 -2.23 -19.99
N GLU A 162 13.11 -0.92 -19.91
CA GLU A 162 13.92 -0.30 -18.85
C GLU A 162 13.27 -0.53 -17.49
N ILE A 163 11.98 -0.20 -17.38
CA ILE A 163 11.22 -0.33 -16.13
C ILE A 163 11.13 -1.76 -15.65
N PHE A 164 10.74 -2.71 -16.53
CA PHE A 164 10.65 -4.11 -16.12
C PHE A 164 12.02 -4.69 -15.75
N SER A 165 13.09 -4.31 -16.46
CA SER A 165 14.44 -4.77 -16.11
C SER A 165 14.88 -4.25 -14.75
N LEU A 166 14.65 -2.96 -14.47
CA LEU A 166 14.93 -2.37 -13.17
C LEU A 166 14.11 -3.03 -12.06
N TRP A 167 12.81 -3.24 -12.29
CA TRP A 167 11.93 -3.87 -11.30
C TRP A 167 12.38 -5.31 -10.96
N PHE A 168 12.68 -6.13 -11.97
CA PHE A 168 13.20 -7.48 -11.74
C PHE A 168 14.54 -7.46 -11.02
N GLN A 169 15.43 -6.51 -11.33
CA GLN A 169 16.68 -6.35 -10.61
C GLN A 169 16.44 -6.01 -9.14
N MET A 170 15.56 -5.05 -8.84
CA MET A 170 15.24 -4.66 -7.46
C MET A 170 14.67 -5.82 -6.64
N MET A 171 13.77 -6.64 -7.22
CA MET A 171 13.19 -7.81 -6.55
C MET A 171 14.20 -8.94 -6.27
N GLN A 172 15.30 -8.99 -7.02
CA GLN A 172 16.37 -9.99 -6.87
C GLN A 172 17.50 -9.53 -5.95
N GLN A 173 17.60 -8.22 -5.67
CA GLN A 173 18.63 -7.69 -4.79
C GLN A 173 18.40 -8.11 -3.35
N VAL A 174 19.42 -8.74 -2.76
CA VAL A 174 19.47 -9.17 -1.37
C VAL A 174 20.64 -8.48 -0.66
N LYS A 175 20.43 -8.08 0.59
CA LYS A 175 21.46 -7.58 1.50
C LYS A 175 22.44 -8.72 1.85
N LYS A 176 23.57 -8.38 2.49
CA LYS A 176 24.51 -9.37 3.03
C LYS A 176 23.89 -10.30 4.07
N SER A 177 22.86 -9.83 4.78
CA SER A 177 22.05 -10.61 5.72
C SER A 177 21.18 -11.68 5.06
N GLY A 178 21.05 -11.67 3.73
CA GLY A 178 20.15 -12.55 2.98
C GLY A 178 18.72 -12.01 2.85
N LEU A 179 18.38 -10.95 3.58
CA LEU A 179 17.10 -10.25 3.46
C LEU A 179 17.00 -9.47 2.15
N LEU A 180 15.77 -9.19 1.71
CA LEU A 180 15.51 -8.35 0.55
C LEU A 180 16.05 -6.93 0.75
N ALA A 181 16.71 -6.38 -0.27
CA ALA A 181 17.15 -5.00 -0.25
C ALA A 181 16.02 -4.00 -0.57
N ASN A 182 14.98 -4.46 -1.27
CA ASN A 182 13.85 -3.67 -1.76
C ASN A 182 12.53 -4.38 -1.43
N PHE A 183 11.41 -3.64 -1.38
CA PHE A 183 10.06 -4.17 -1.12
C PHE A 183 9.99 -4.97 0.19
N LYS A 184 10.46 -4.35 1.27
CA LYS A 184 10.58 -4.99 2.59
C LYS A 184 9.23 -5.11 3.31
N ARG A 185 8.31 -4.17 3.10
CA ARG A 185 7.01 -4.15 3.77
C ARG A 185 6.04 -5.16 3.19
N GLU A 186 5.02 -5.54 3.95
CA GLU A 186 3.97 -6.45 3.48
C GLU A 186 3.24 -5.83 2.28
N HIS A 187 2.77 -4.59 2.45
CA HIS A 187 2.05 -3.82 1.44
C HIS A 187 2.81 -3.73 0.11
N ASP A 188 4.11 -3.39 0.17
CA ASP A 188 4.98 -3.29 -1.01
C ASP A 188 4.95 -4.57 -1.86
N LYS A 189 5.00 -5.74 -1.20
CA LYS A 189 4.97 -7.05 -1.85
C LYS A 189 3.59 -7.34 -2.42
N LYS A 190 2.53 -7.02 -1.67
CA LYS A 190 1.13 -7.19 -2.11
C LYS A 190 0.87 -6.41 -3.40
N VAL A 191 1.18 -5.11 -3.41
CA VAL A 191 1.03 -4.24 -4.58
C VAL A 191 1.80 -4.79 -5.78
N CYS A 192 3.06 -5.20 -5.57
CA CYS A 192 3.87 -5.77 -6.64
C CYS A 192 3.32 -7.10 -7.17
N CYS A 193 2.82 -7.98 -6.30
CA CYS A 193 2.14 -9.23 -6.67
C CYS A 193 0.92 -8.95 -7.56
N LEU A 194 0.06 -8.02 -7.16
CA LEU A 194 -1.15 -7.65 -7.91
C LEU A 194 -0.80 -7.03 -9.28
N GLY A 195 0.19 -6.14 -9.33
CA GLY A 195 0.66 -5.51 -10.55
C GLY A 195 1.24 -6.51 -11.56
N LEU A 196 2.15 -7.40 -11.11
CA LEU A 196 2.75 -8.43 -11.96
C LEU A 196 1.74 -9.49 -12.41
N THR A 197 0.85 -9.91 -11.51
CA THR A 197 -0.22 -10.86 -11.83
C THR A 197 -1.15 -10.32 -12.90
N SER A 198 -1.42 -9.02 -12.91
CA SER A 198 -2.27 -8.38 -13.91
C SER A 198 -1.73 -8.51 -15.34
N LEU A 199 -0.42 -8.63 -15.53
CA LEU A 199 0.21 -8.88 -16.84
C LEU A 199 -0.18 -10.23 -17.44
N LEU A 200 -0.58 -11.20 -16.61
CA LEU A 200 -1.03 -12.52 -17.08
C LEU A 200 -2.34 -12.44 -17.86
N ALA A 201 -3.12 -11.36 -17.70
CA ALA A 201 -4.34 -11.09 -18.45
C ALA A 201 -4.08 -10.77 -19.93
N LEU A 202 -2.88 -10.27 -20.24
CA LEU A 202 -2.59 -9.68 -21.55
C LEU A 202 -2.57 -10.74 -22.64
N PRO A 203 -3.02 -10.42 -23.85
CA PRO A 203 -2.92 -11.33 -25.00
C PRO A 203 -1.46 -11.52 -25.46
N ALA A 204 -1.23 -12.56 -26.29
CA ALA A 204 0.12 -13.00 -26.66
C ALA A 204 0.89 -12.00 -27.54
N ASP A 205 0.18 -11.13 -28.25
CA ASP A 205 0.72 -10.05 -29.05
C ASP A 205 1.29 -8.90 -28.19
N GLN A 206 0.78 -8.71 -26.98
CA GLN A 206 1.21 -7.64 -26.08
C GLN A 206 2.30 -8.07 -25.09
N LEU A 207 2.34 -9.36 -24.73
CA LEU A 207 3.34 -9.92 -23.81
C LEU A 207 4.00 -11.17 -24.43
N PRO A 208 5.23 -11.04 -24.98
CA PRO A 208 5.98 -12.16 -25.56
C PRO A 208 6.21 -13.31 -24.57
N GLU A 209 6.36 -14.54 -25.07
CA GLU A 209 6.49 -15.74 -24.23
C GLU A 209 7.68 -15.66 -23.24
N ASP A 210 8.84 -15.17 -23.67
CA ASP A 210 10.00 -14.98 -22.79
C ASP A 210 9.72 -14.01 -21.64
N ALA A 211 9.00 -12.92 -21.92
CA ALA A 211 8.63 -11.94 -20.91
C ALA A 211 7.59 -12.51 -19.94
N LEU A 212 6.61 -13.25 -20.46
CA LEU A 212 5.61 -13.96 -19.65
C LEU A 212 6.28 -14.94 -18.68
N GLY A 213 7.26 -15.74 -19.15
CA GLY A 213 8.00 -16.66 -18.29
C GLY A 213 8.72 -15.95 -17.14
N ARG A 214 9.36 -14.80 -17.42
CA ARG A 214 10.03 -14.00 -16.37
C ARG A 214 9.04 -13.40 -15.38
N VAL A 215 7.94 -12.81 -15.86
CA VAL A 215 6.87 -12.27 -15.01
C VAL A 215 6.30 -13.35 -14.11
N PHE A 216 6.01 -14.53 -14.66
CA PHE A 216 5.43 -15.63 -13.92
C PHE A 216 6.36 -16.12 -12.80
N LYS A 217 7.65 -16.32 -13.10
CA LYS A 217 8.67 -16.70 -12.11
C LYS A 217 8.82 -15.65 -11.01
N ALA A 218 8.95 -14.38 -11.39
CA ALA A 218 9.09 -13.28 -10.43
C ALA A 218 7.85 -13.15 -9.52
N THR A 219 6.65 -13.37 -10.07
CA THR A 219 5.40 -13.34 -9.30
C THR A 219 5.35 -14.49 -8.29
N LEU A 220 5.76 -15.71 -8.68
CA LEU A 220 5.84 -16.85 -7.76
C LEU A 220 6.84 -16.61 -6.63
N ASP A 221 8.05 -16.13 -6.96
CA ASP A 221 9.08 -15.83 -5.96
C ASP A 221 8.58 -14.77 -4.95
N LEU A 222 7.86 -13.76 -5.43
CA LEU A 222 7.31 -12.72 -4.57
C LEU A 222 6.15 -13.21 -3.71
N LEU A 223 5.24 -14.04 -4.25
CA LEU A 223 4.15 -14.64 -3.51
C LEU A 223 4.64 -15.54 -2.37
N VAL A 224 5.73 -16.30 -2.59
CA VAL A 224 6.34 -17.11 -1.53
C VAL A 224 6.89 -16.22 -0.43
N LYS A 225 7.64 -15.17 -0.77
CA LYS A 225 8.16 -14.21 0.23
C LYS A 225 7.06 -13.48 0.98
N TYR A 226 5.97 -13.15 0.31
CA TYR A 226 4.78 -12.56 0.93
C TYR A 226 4.13 -13.53 1.93
N LYS A 227 3.98 -14.80 1.53
CA LYS A 227 3.46 -15.86 2.41
C LYS A 227 4.33 -16.04 3.65
N ASP A 228 5.64 -16.13 3.45
CA ASP A 228 6.59 -16.35 4.54
C ASP A 228 6.56 -15.17 5.52
N GLN A 229 6.44 -13.93 5.03
CA GLN A 229 6.31 -12.76 5.89
C GLN A 229 5.03 -12.78 6.74
N ILE A 230 3.86 -13.05 6.14
CA ILE A 230 2.60 -13.15 6.90
C ILE A 230 2.70 -14.23 7.97
N ALA A 231 3.31 -15.37 7.64
CA ALA A 231 3.43 -16.48 8.57
C ALA A 231 4.44 -16.23 9.70
N GLU A 232 5.40 -15.31 9.54
CA GLU A 232 6.26 -14.88 10.64
C GLU A 232 5.55 -13.84 11.51
N ALA A 233 4.83 -12.88 10.91
CA ALA A 233 4.02 -11.91 11.65
C ALA A 233 2.96 -12.61 12.54
N GLU A 234 2.24 -13.59 11.99
CA GLU A 234 1.26 -14.39 12.75
C GLU A 234 1.88 -15.12 13.96
N LYS A 235 3.17 -15.48 13.90
CA LYS A 235 3.86 -16.16 15.03
C LYS A 235 4.38 -15.18 16.06
N GLU A 236 4.79 -13.99 15.62
CA GLU A 236 5.21 -12.90 16.51
C GLU A 236 4.01 -12.43 17.32
N ASP A 237 2.85 -12.23 16.68
CA ASP A 237 1.59 -11.91 17.35
C ASP A 237 1.18 -13.00 18.37
N GLU A 238 1.26 -14.29 17.99
CA GLU A 238 0.96 -15.41 18.91
C GLU A 238 1.94 -15.49 20.10
N ALA A 239 3.19 -15.05 19.94
CA ALA A 239 4.19 -15.05 21.01
C ALA A 239 4.02 -13.86 21.96
N GLU A 240 3.66 -12.68 21.44
CA GLU A 240 3.35 -11.50 22.27
C GLU A 240 2.07 -11.70 23.10
N ASP A 241 1.03 -12.35 22.53
CA ASP A 241 -0.20 -12.70 23.24
C ASP A 241 0.04 -13.71 24.40
N ASP A 242 1.05 -14.60 24.28
CA ASP A 242 1.41 -15.57 25.33
C ASP A 242 2.25 -14.90 26.45
N ASP A 243 3.02 -13.86 26.14
CA ASP A 243 3.87 -13.13 27.09
C ASP A 243 3.09 -12.04 27.89
N GLU A 244 1.94 -11.55 27.40
CA GLU A 244 1.05 -10.65 28.17
C GLU A 244 0.29 -11.38 29.30
N MET A 245 0.33 -12.71 29.36
CA MET A 245 -0.37 -13.52 30.38
C MET A 245 0.49 -13.89 31.61
N ASP A 246 1.76 -13.43 31.72
CA ASP A 246 2.64 -13.67 32.89
C ASP A 246 2.99 -12.38 33.69
N GLY A 247 2.17 -11.33 33.59
CA GLY A 247 2.40 -10.04 34.23
C GLY A 247 1.61 -9.75 35.52
N PHE A 248 0.79 -10.68 36.03
CA PHE A 248 -0.01 -10.47 37.25
C PHE A 248 0.42 -11.41 38.39
N GLN A 249 1.67 -11.31 38.82
CA GLN A 249 2.03 -11.65 40.19
C GLN A 249 2.15 -10.37 41.01
N THR A 250 1.05 -10.07 41.69
CA THR A 250 0.99 -9.18 42.85
C THR A 250 2.06 -9.59 43.87
N ASP A 251 2.99 -8.70 44.16
CA ASP A 251 3.54 -8.61 45.52
C ASP A 251 3.68 -7.12 45.87
N ASP A 252 2.91 -6.74 46.89
CA ASP A 252 2.88 -5.44 47.53
C ASP A 252 4.26 -5.11 48.13
N GLU A 253 4.70 -3.85 48.04
CA GLU A 253 5.13 -3.04 49.20
C GLU A 253 5.63 -1.65 48.74
N ASP A 254 4.90 -0.63 49.21
CA ASP A 254 5.29 0.74 49.55
C ASP A 254 6.17 1.56 48.58
N ASP A 255 5.57 2.58 47.96
CA ASP A 255 6.13 3.94 48.03
C ASP A 255 5.04 5.01 47.82
N GLU A 256 4.81 5.80 48.87
CA GLU A 256 4.01 7.02 48.87
C GLU A 256 4.63 8.06 47.94
N VAL A 257 3.94 8.42 46.86
CA VAL A 257 4.11 9.73 46.22
C VAL A 257 2.76 10.36 45.88
N ASP A 258 2.56 11.48 46.57
CA ASP A 258 1.47 12.43 46.57
C ASP A 258 1.06 12.86 45.14
N ALA A 259 -0.18 12.55 44.76
CA ALA A 259 -0.82 13.02 43.53
C ALA A 259 -2.09 13.79 43.91
N GLU A 260 -1.92 14.99 44.44
CA GLU A 260 -2.98 16.00 44.43
C GLU A 260 -3.14 16.56 43.01
N GLU A 261 -4.40 16.62 42.59
CA GLU A 261 -4.95 17.51 41.56
C GLU A 261 -4.73 17.08 40.10
N MET A 262 -5.72 16.34 39.57
CA MET A 262 -6.49 16.72 38.37
C MET A 262 -7.76 15.86 38.36
N GLY A 263 -8.87 16.46 38.80
CA GLY A 263 -10.19 15.85 38.74
C GLY A 263 -10.61 15.68 37.28
N VAL A 264 -10.62 14.43 36.81
CA VAL A 264 -11.37 14.04 35.62
C VAL A 264 -12.65 13.42 36.13
N ASP A 265 -13.70 14.25 36.18
CA ASP A 265 -15.05 13.78 36.42
C ASP A 265 -15.42 12.84 35.26
N ALA A 266 -15.97 11.69 35.63
CA ALA A 266 -16.30 10.62 34.71
C ALA A 266 -17.38 11.06 33.72
N GLU A 267 -17.04 11.09 32.43
CA GLU A 267 -18.01 10.82 31.37
C GLU A 267 -17.59 9.50 30.70
N ASP A 268 -18.52 8.54 30.70
CA ASP A 268 -18.47 7.27 29.98
C ASP A 268 -18.00 7.49 28.52
N GLY A 269 -16.69 7.36 28.30
CA GLY A 269 -16.09 7.28 26.98
C GLY A 269 -15.95 5.81 26.61
N ASP A 270 -16.72 5.37 25.63
CA ASP A 270 -16.76 4.02 25.07
C ASP A 270 -15.32 3.47 24.92
N GLU A 271 -15.04 2.29 25.47
CA GLU A 271 -13.73 1.62 25.40
C GLU A 271 -13.30 1.39 23.92
N ALA A 272 -14.27 1.39 23.01
CA ALA A 272 -14.06 1.40 21.57
C ALA A 272 -13.43 2.71 21.05
N ASP A 273 -13.76 3.86 21.63
CA ASP A 273 -13.22 5.16 21.25
C ASP A 273 -11.77 5.33 21.73
N SER A 274 -11.42 4.84 22.93
CA SER A 274 -10.04 4.88 23.42
C SER A 274 -9.09 4.01 22.58
N ILE A 275 -9.51 2.82 22.17
CA ILE A 275 -8.77 1.94 21.23
C ILE A 275 -8.63 2.63 19.86
N ARG A 276 -9.69 3.28 19.38
CA ARG A 276 -9.67 4.09 18.14
C ARG A 276 -8.68 5.26 18.22
N PHE A 277 -8.58 5.93 19.36
CA PHE A 277 -7.60 6.99 19.58
C PHE A 277 -6.16 6.46 19.65
N GLN A 278 -5.94 5.29 20.26
CA GLN A 278 -4.63 4.64 20.29
C GLN A 278 -4.16 4.20 18.91
N LYS A 279 -5.04 3.63 18.08
CA LYS A 279 -4.71 3.23 16.70
C LYS A 279 -4.26 4.41 15.83
N LEU A 280 -4.93 5.55 15.95
CA LEU A 280 -4.50 6.76 15.23
C LEU A 280 -3.27 7.43 15.82
N ALA A 281 -3.04 7.34 17.13
CA ALA A 281 -1.79 7.79 17.72
C ALA A 281 -0.61 6.95 17.21
N ALA A 282 -0.83 5.67 16.92
CA ALA A 282 0.13 4.82 16.23
C ALA A 282 0.30 5.27 14.76
N GLN A 283 -0.80 5.45 14.00
CA GLN A 283 -0.73 5.93 12.61
C GLN A 283 -0.08 7.31 12.47
N ALA A 284 -0.37 8.27 13.35
CA ALA A 284 0.21 9.62 13.31
C ALA A 284 1.70 9.62 13.70
N LYS A 285 2.12 8.71 14.58
CA LYS A 285 3.55 8.50 14.89
C LYS A 285 4.30 7.82 13.74
N ALA A 286 3.64 6.92 13.03
CA ALA A 286 4.15 6.23 11.84
C ALA A 286 4.54 7.19 10.70
N PHE A 287 3.79 8.29 10.50
CA PHE A 287 4.13 9.30 9.50
C PHE A 287 5.22 10.30 9.91
N ARG A 288 5.85 10.17 11.09
CA ARG A 288 6.95 11.08 11.45
C ARG A 288 8.20 10.75 10.62
N PRO A 289 8.92 11.75 10.10
CA PRO A 289 10.18 11.50 9.42
C PRO A 289 11.12 10.76 10.37
N HIS A 290 11.55 9.58 9.96
CA HIS A 290 12.63 8.84 10.61
C HIS A 290 13.90 9.66 10.41
N ASP A 291 14.58 10.07 11.50
CA ASP A 291 15.89 10.70 11.41
C ASP A 291 16.86 9.67 10.79
N ASP A 292 17.07 9.83 9.48
CA ASP A 292 17.66 8.89 8.53
C ASP A 292 19.21 8.87 8.60
N ASP A 293 19.79 9.02 9.80
CA ASP A 293 21.24 9.17 10.01
C ASP A 293 21.94 7.88 10.50
N ASP A 294 21.26 6.73 10.62
CA ASP A 294 21.91 5.45 10.89
C ASP A 294 21.43 4.32 9.94
N ASP A 295 22.21 4.06 8.89
CA ASP A 295 22.09 2.95 7.92
C ASP A 295 22.35 1.55 8.53
N ASP A 296 22.16 1.38 9.84
CA ASP A 296 22.40 0.15 10.61
C ASP A 296 21.32 -0.14 11.69
N SER A 297 20.25 0.65 11.82
CA SER A 297 19.09 0.27 12.64
C SER A 297 18.10 -0.55 11.82
N ASP A 298 18.36 -1.85 11.70
CA ASP A 298 17.55 -2.83 10.95
C ASP A 298 16.25 -3.25 11.71
N ASP A 299 15.83 -2.53 12.76
CA ASP A 299 14.85 -3.03 13.75
C ASP A 299 13.56 -2.20 13.95
N ASP A 300 13.20 -1.22 13.11
CA ASP A 300 11.90 -0.53 13.29
C ASP A 300 11.24 -0.06 11.99
N TYR A 301 10.84 -1.03 11.16
CA TYR A 301 9.82 -0.79 10.13
C TYR A 301 8.52 -1.52 10.51
N SER A 302 8.14 -1.43 11.79
CA SER A 302 6.77 -1.63 12.24
C SER A 302 5.95 -0.41 11.83
N ASP A 303 5.71 -0.30 10.53
CA ASP A 303 4.83 0.73 9.98
C ASP A 303 3.98 0.10 8.88
N ASP A 304 3.13 -0.83 9.32
CA ASP A 304 1.92 -1.15 8.58
C ASP A 304 1.03 0.09 8.64
N GLU A 305 1.19 0.92 7.61
CA GLU A 305 0.29 2.03 7.28
C GLU A 305 -1.14 1.46 7.23
N GLU A 306 -1.86 1.52 8.37
CA GLU A 306 -3.24 1.05 8.54
C GLU A 306 -4.26 1.93 7.78
N LEU A 307 -3.95 2.28 6.53
CA LEU A 307 -4.85 2.95 5.61
C LEU A 307 -5.60 1.89 4.81
N GLN A 308 -6.88 1.72 5.15
CA GLN A 308 -7.73 0.72 4.49
C GLN A 308 -7.89 1.05 3.01
N SER A 309 -7.31 0.21 2.15
CA SER A 309 -7.33 0.34 0.70
C SER A 309 -8.24 -0.71 0.06
N PRO A 310 -8.82 -0.46 -1.13
CA PRO A 310 -9.59 -1.46 -1.86
C PRO A 310 -8.80 -2.72 -2.23
N ILE A 311 -7.46 -2.65 -2.25
CA ILE A 311 -6.64 -3.83 -2.51
C ILE A 311 -6.50 -4.72 -1.28
N ASP A 312 -6.88 -4.24 -0.09
CA ASP A 312 -6.79 -5.04 1.14
C ASP A 312 -7.69 -6.26 1.11
N GLU A 313 -8.87 -6.11 0.53
CA GLU A 313 -9.85 -7.18 0.31
C GLU A 313 -9.41 -8.20 -0.74
N VAL A 314 -8.35 -7.91 -1.51
CA VAL A 314 -7.88 -8.75 -2.60
C VAL A 314 -6.75 -9.65 -2.12
N ASP A 315 -7.06 -10.94 -1.99
CA ASP A 315 -6.05 -11.95 -1.69
C ASP A 315 -5.13 -12.20 -2.91
N PRO A 316 -3.80 -11.95 -2.80
CA PRO A 316 -2.88 -12.05 -3.94
C PRO A 316 -2.75 -13.46 -4.51
N PHE A 317 -2.87 -14.50 -3.68
CA PHE A 317 -2.76 -15.90 -4.10
C PHE A 317 -3.99 -16.32 -4.90
N ILE A 318 -5.18 -15.95 -4.41
CA ILE A 318 -6.44 -16.19 -5.12
C ILE A 318 -6.45 -15.44 -6.45
N PHE A 319 -6.06 -14.16 -6.43
CA PHE A 319 -5.98 -13.36 -7.65
C PHE A 319 -5.03 -13.98 -8.68
N PHE A 320 -3.83 -14.42 -8.26
CA PHE A 320 -2.89 -15.12 -9.13
C PHE A 320 -3.48 -16.38 -9.75
N VAL A 321 -4.07 -17.26 -8.95
CA VAL A 321 -4.65 -18.51 -9.44
C VAL A 321 -5.80 -18.25 -10.40
N ASP A 322 -6.65 -17.27 -10.12
CA ASP A 322 -7.79 -16.93 -10.98
C ASP A 322 -7.32 -16.36 -12.33
N MET A 323 -6.27 -15.53 -12.34
CA MET A 323 -5.67 -15.02 -13.57
C MET A 323 -4.99 -16.12 -14.39
N VAL A 324 -4.32 -17.07 -13.74
CA VAL A 324 -3.74 -18.24 -14.42
C VAL A 324 -4.82 -19.13 -15.03
N LYS A 325 -5.92 -19.38 -14.30
CA LYS A 325 -7.09 -20.11 -14.82
C LYS A 325 -7.73 -19.39 -16.00
N ALA A 326 -7.88 -18.08 -15.93
CA ALA A 326 -8.39 -17.27 -17.03
C ALA A 326 -7.49 -17.37 -18.28
N MET A 327 -6.17 -17.36 -18.11
CA MET A 327 -5.21 -17.58 -19.19
C MET A 327 -5.32 -18.99 -19.78
N GLN A 328 -5.46 -20.02 -18.93
CA GLN A 328 -5.62 -21.40 -19.37
C GLN A 328 -6.89 -21.60 -20.19
N VAL A 329 -8.00 -20.97 -19.80
CA VAL A 329 -9.28 -21.05 -20.52
C VAL A 329 -9.23 -20.28 -21.85
N SER A 330 -8.67 -19.07 -21.83
CA SER A 330 -8.59 -18.21 -23.02
C SER A 330 -7.55 -18.67 -24.05
N ASN A 331 -6.41 -19.21 -23.60
CA ASN A 331 -5.34 -19.70 -24.45
C ASN A 331 -4.61 -20.91 -23.84
N PRO A 332 -5.16 -22.14 -24.02
CA PRO A 332 -4.59 -23.36 -23.46
C PRO A 332 -3.16 -23.65 -23.94
N MET A 333 -2.85 -23.35 -25.20
CA MET A 333 -1.51 -23.58 -25.79
C MET A 333 -0.45 -22.71 -25.11
N ARG A 334 -0.77 -21.42 -24.86
CA ARG A 334 0.15 -20.50 -24.19
C ARG A 334 0.45 -20.95 -22.77
N PHE A 335 -0.58 -21.40 -22.04
CA PHE A 335 -0.41 -21.96 -20.71
C PHE A 335 0.44 -23.24 -20.73
N GLN A 336 0.21 -24.15 -21.68
CA GLN A 336 1.03 -25.36 -21.82
C GLN A 336 2.50 -25.05 -22.11
N ASN A 337 2.78 -24.11 -23.03
CA ASN A 337 4.14 -23.67 -23.32
C ASN A 337 4.82 -23.07 -22.08
N LEU A 338 4.11 -22.22 -21.33
CA LEU A 338 4.61 -21.65 -20.09
C LEU A 338 4.98 -22.78 -19.10
N MET A 339 4.06 -23.70 -18.83
CA MET A 339 4.32 -24.81 -17.89
C MET A 339 5.50 -25.71 -18.31
N GLN A 340 5.70 -25.92 -19.61
CA GLN A 340 6.82 -26.72 -20.14
C GLN A 340 8.18 -26.04 -20.04
N THR A 341 8.21 -24.70 -20.04
CA THR A 341 9.44 -23.90 -19.93
C THR A 341 9.86 -23.64 -18.48
N LEU A 342 8.97 -23.87 -17.52
CA LEU A 342 9.30 -23.84 -16.09
C LEU A 342 10.14 -25.05 -15.71
N ASP A 343 11.19 -24.81 -14.94
CA ASP A 343 11.95 -25.86 -14.27
C ASP A 343 11.14 -26.46 -13.11
N PHE A 344 11.63 -27.58 -12.57
CA PHE A 344 10.96 -28.31 -11.50
C PHE A 344 10.73 -27.46 -10.25
N HIS A 345 11.62 -26.49 -9.96
CA HIS A 345 11.48 -25.60 -8.81
C HIS A 345 10.24 -24.71 -8.97
N TYR A 346 10.13 -23.99 -10.09
CA TYR A 346 8.96 -23.13 -10.32
C TYR A 346 7.66 -23.89 -10.54
N GLN A 347 7.70 -25.13 -11.07
CA GLN A 347 6.52 -26.00 -11.12
C GLN A 347 6.05 -26.38 -9.70
N ALA A 348 6.98 -26.69 -8.79
CA ALA A 348 6.65 -26.97 -7.40
C ALA A 348 6.07 -25.73 -6.68
N LEU A 349 6.67 -24.55 -6.89
CA LEU A 349 6.15 -23.28 -6.35
C LEU A 349 4.73 -22.99 -6.85
N ALA A 350 4.48 -23.14 -8.16
CA ALA A 350 3.15 -22.92 -8.74
C ALA A 350 2.09 -23.84 -8.10
N ASN A 351 2.41 -25.11 -7.88
CA ASN A 351 1.51 -26.05 -7.21
C ASN A 351 1.30 -25.68 -5.73
N GLY A 352 2.36 -25.27 -5.02
CA GLY A 352 2.26 -24.83 -3.63
C GLY A 352 1.41 -23.57 -3.45
N VAL A 353 1.60 -22.57 -4.33
CA VAL A 353 0.78 -21.35 -4.39
C VAL A 353 -0.68 -21.70 -4.69
N ALA A 354 -0.94 -22.61 -5.63
CA ALA A 354 -2.30 -23.03 -5.95
C ALA A 354 -3.01 -23.69 -4.76
N GLN A 355 -2.34 -24.59 -4.05
CA GLN A 355 -2.88 -25.21 -2.83
C GLN A 355 -3.14 -24.19 -1.73
N HIS A 356 -2.22 -23.25 -1.53
CA HIS A 356 -2.39 -22.20 -0.52
C HIS A 356 -3.57 -21.27 -0.87
N ALA A 357 -3.75 -20.91 -2.14
CA ALA A 357 -4.89 -20.12 -2.59
C ALA A 357 -6.24 -20.82 -2.32
N GLU A 358 -6.30 -22.16 -2.47
CA GLU A 358 -7.50 -22.95 -2.13
C GLU A 358 -7.79 -22.93 -0.63
N GLN A 359 -6.75 -23.02 0.22
CA GLN A 359 -6.88 -22.89 1.67
C GLN A 359 -7.40 -21.50 2.07
N ARG A 360 -6.80 -20.44 1.51
CA ARG A 360 -7.23 -19.05 1.73
C ARG A 360 -8.67 -18.83 1.30
N ARG A 361 -9.07 -19.34 0.13
CA ARG A 361 -10.46 -19.27 -0.35
C ARG A 361 -11.43 -19.92 0.63
N ALA A 362 -11.13 -21.12 1.12
CA ALA A 362 -11.97 -21.82 2.09
C ALA A 362 -12.05 -21.09 3.44
N ALA A 363 -10.94 -20.50 3.91
CA ALA A 363 -10.91 -19.70 5.14
C ALA A 363 -11.79 -18.44 5.02
N ILE A 364 -11.66 -17.69 3.92
CA ILE A 364 -12.48 -16.50 3.66
C ILE A 364 -13.97 -16.85 3.54
N GLU A 365 -14.32 -17.97 2.88
CA GLU A 365 -15.70 -18.44 2.79
C GLU A 365 -16.28 -18.82 4.17
N LYS A 366 -15.47 -19.47 5.01
CA LYS A 366 -15.84 -19.79 6.40
C LYS A 366 -16.07 -18.53 7.23
N GLU A 367 -15.14 -17.57 7.19
CA GLU A 367 -15.26 -16.30 7.92
C GLU A 367 -16.50 -15.51 7.48
N LYS A 368 -16.79 -15.47 6.18
CA LYS A 368 -18.02 -14.86 5.65
C LYS A 368 -19.28 -15.56 6.14
N ALA A 369 -19.28 -16.89 6.23
CA ALA A 369 -20.41 -17.65 6.76
C ALA A 369 -20.61 -17.40 8.26
N GLU A 370 -19.53 -17.30 9.03
CA GLU A 370 -19.57 -16.99 10.46
C GLU A 370 -20.11 -15.57 10.71
N LYS A 371 -19.60 -14.55 10.00
CA LYS A 371 -20.12 -13.17 10.06
C LYS A 371 -21.61 -13.09 9.67
N ALA A 372 -22.02 -13.82 8.64
CA ALA A 372 -23.43 -13.89 8.23
C ALA A 372 -24.33 -14.57 9.27
N SER A 373 -23.81 -15.55 10.01
CA SER A 373 -24.53 -16.22 11.10
C SER A 373 -24.59 -15.40 12.41
N ALA A 374 -23.60 -14.54 12.62
CA ALA A 374 -23.51 -13.66 13.78
C ALA A 374 -24.33 -12.36 13.65
N THR A 375 -24.83 -12.05 12.44
CA THR A 375 -25.73 -10.90 12.23
C THR A 375 -27.17 -11.34 12.56
N PRO A 376 -27.79 -10.90 13.68
CA PRO A 376 -29.17 -11.25 13.95
C PRO A 376 -30.05 -10.57 12.90
N ALA A 377 -30.97 -11.35 12.31
CA ALA A 377 -32.01 -10.82 11.44
C ALA A 377 -32.74 -9.69 12.17
N SER A 378 -32.52 -8.45 11.71
CA SER A 378 -33.14 -7.23 12.22
C SER A 378 -34.50 -7.02 11.57
#